data_AF-A0A4Q9M7Y3-F1
#
_entry.id   AF-A0A4Q9M7Y3-F1
#
_cell.length_a   1.000
_cell.length_b   1.000
_cell.length_c   1.000
_cell.angle_alpha   90.00
_cell.angle_beta   90.00
_cell.angle_gamma   90.00
#
_symmetry.space_group_name_H-M   'P 1'
#
loop_
_entity.id
_entity.type
_entity.pdbx_description
1 polymer ?
#
loop_
_entity_poly.entity_id
_entity_poly.type
_entity_poly.pdbx_seq_one_letter_code
_entity_poly.pdbx_strand_id
1 'polypeptide(L)'
;MHLLTLNVTELVLGLLRGKLSRSDLTDPLEDWDWACLSDDATWQAHGKLVAGASLYLPGSFDRPPRNPAEKISSGYKAWEYMYYVYGLLVGLLWAIQKPLYYGHFCKLVAGARMALLVETPVARRQPAHTLLVEYVEEFEEMYYSRRVDRLHFCRQALHGLVHLMPENVRVGPAWLHSQWPLENAIGNLTAEIGSHSKPYENLSLRGLRRAQISALIAMFPDTLEDRPVLPRGAIDLGDQYVLLHPTMRNPQRLGNIDSTALIAFLDAQGIRSPPHWIPRIIKRGRLRLPGGQVARTAWKECAGERRGRPVHRSRMVKVRGSSLGSRSRLRMREDGGTDDVDMTLAMVSKFTAPDAAIVRESYGTLLACRYQGEASREVIDVKEIASVIAMVPLPPRREEAEDPRAAELYSNRFFVMERLGFDSSCIGREENLAHEEDSDEDE
;
A
#
# COMPACT_ATOMS: atom_id res chain seq x y z
N MET A 1 10.68 14.32 -7.22
CA MET A 1 10.26 13.19 -8.09
C MET A 1 11.36 12.12 -8.17
N HIS A 2 12.35 12.28 -9.06
CA HIS A 2 13.39 11.27 -9.34
C HIS A 2 14.22 10.81 -8.13
N LEU A 3 14.42 11.67 -7.13
CA LEU A 3 15.23 11.38 -5.95
C LEU A 3 14.84 10.05 -5.28
N LEU A 4 13.62 9.97 -4.75
CA LEU A 4 13.16 8.78 -4.04
C LEU A 4 12.74 7.66 -4.99
N THR A 5 12.28 7.96 -6.21
CA THR A 5 11.66 6.93 -7.07
C THR A 5 12.62 6.24 -8.03
N LEU A 6 13.76 6.85 -8.33
CA LEU A 6 14.71 6.35 -9.32
C LEU A 6 16.14 6.41 -8.78
N ASN A 7 16.63 7.58 -8.38
CA ASN A 7 18.05 7.76 -8.07
C ASN A 7 18.49 6.99 -6.82
N VAL A 8 17.75 7.13 -5.71
CA VAL A 8 18.05 6.43 -4.45
C VAL A 8 17.75 4.94 -4.59
N THR A 9 16.64 4.58 -5.24
CA THR A 9 16.27 3.18 -5.45
C THR A 9 17.27 2.44 -6.32
N GLU A 10 17.78 3.08 -7.37
CA GLU A 10 18.84 2.52 -8.21
C GLU A 10 20.14 2.31 -7.40
N LEU A 11 20.51 3.27 -6.55
CA LEU A 11 21.67 3.12 -5.66
C LEU A 11 21.50 1.95 -4.69
N VAL A 12 20.37 1.90 -3.99
CA VAL A 12 20.05 0.81 -3.04
C VAL A 12 20.08 -0.55 -3.74
N LEU A 13 19.45 -0.66 -4.90
CA LEU A 13 19.42 -1.92 -5.66
C LEU A 13 20.80 -2.27 -6.24
N GLY A 14 21.59 -1.28 -6.63
CA GLY A 14 22.98 -1.45 -7.05
C GLY A 14 23.84 -2.05 -5.92
N LEU A 15 23.65 -1.59 -4.68
CA LEU A 15 24.33 -2.12 -3.51
C LEU A 15 23.88 -3.54 -3.18
N LEU A 16 22.57 -3.75 -3.03
CA LEU A 16 22.01 -5.06 -2.69
C LEU A 16 22.40 -6.14 -3.71
N ARG A 17 22.47 -5.79 -5.00
CA ARG A 17 22.82 -6.72 -6.08
C ARG A 17 24.31 -6.79 -6.40
N GLY A 18 25.16 -5.98 -5.77
CA GLY A 18 26.58 -5.91 -6.14
C GLY A 18 26.81 -5.46 -7.59
N LYS A 19 25.98 -4.54 -8.10
CA LYS A 19 26.00 -4.07 -9.51
C LYS A 19 26.53 -2.65 -9.68
N LEU A 20 26.97 -2.00 -8.61
CA LEU A 20 27.76 -0.77 -8.77
C LEU A 20 29.09 -1.12 -9.45
N SER A 21 29.61 -0.18 -10.25
CA SER A 21 30.96 -0.32 -10.82
C SER A 21 31.97 -0.54 -9.70
N ARG A 22 32.97 -1.39 -9.92
CA ARG A 22 33.99 -1.73 -8.92
C ARG A 22 35.28 -2.13 -9.61
N SER A 23 36.38 -2.03 -8.87
CA SER A 23 37.68 -2.50 -9.33
C SER A 23 37.86 -3.96 -8.96
N ASP A 24 38.06 -4.85 -9.93
CA ASP A 24 38.27 -6.27 -9.66
C ASP A 24 39.57 -6.56 -8.89
N LEU A 25 40.53 -5.62 -8.88
CA LEU A 25 41.82 -5.77 -8.20
C LEU A 25 41.80 -5.31 -6.75
N THR A 26 40.99 -4.29 -6.44
CA THR A 26 41.05 -3.59 -5.14
C THR A 26 39.73 -3.70 -4.37
N ASP A 27 38.60 -3.91 -5.06
CA ASP A 27 37.26 -3.96 -4.48
C ASP A 27 36.49 -5.23 -4.95
N PRO A 28 36.95 -6.43 -4.54
CA PRO A 28 36.28 -7.68 -4.86
C PRO A 28 34.86 -7.74 -4.26
N LEU A 29 33.94 -8.47 -4.91
CA LEU A 29 32.52 -8.49 -4.54
C LEU A 29 32.30 -9.34 -3.30
N GLU A 30 33.22 -10.27 -3.07
CA GLU A 30 33.33 -11.11 -1.90
C GLU A 30 33.43 -10.27 -0.62
N ASP A 31 33.99 -9.06 -0.71
CA ASP A 31 34.09 -8.12 0.42
C ASP A 31 32.78 -7.32 0.64
N TRP A 32 31.80 -7.44 -0.26
CA TRP A 32 30.54 -6.68 -0.17
C TRP A 32 29.51 -7.47 0.64
N ASP A 33 29.72 -7.48 1.94
CA ASP A 33 28.86 -8.15 2.91
C ASP A 33 27.38 -7.72 2.86
N TRP A 34 27.09 -6.57 2.26
CA TRP A 34 25.75 -6.02 2.07
C TRP A 34 25.05 -6.51 0.79
N ALA A 35 25.77 -7.12 -0.15
CA ALA A 35 25.26 -7.51 -1.46
C ALA A 35 24.48 -8.83 -1.42
N CYS A 36 23.43 -8.88 -0.57
CA CYS A 36 22.64 -10.08 -0.28
C CYS A 36 21.80 -10.60 -1.46
N LEU A 37 21.76 -9.89 -2.59
CA LEU A 37 21.06 -10.24 -3.83
C LEU A 37 22.02 -10.31 -5.04
N SER A 38 23.33 -10.48 -4.78
CA SER A 38 24.35 -10.58 -5.83
C SER A 38 24.29 -11.89 -6.60
N ASP A 39 23.99 -12.99 -5.92
CA ASP A 39 23.79 -14.31 -6.50
C ASP A 39 22.52 -14.35 -7.38
N ASP A 40 22.64 -14.93 -8.58
CA ASP A 40 21.54 -14.94 -9.56
C ASP A 40 20.37 -15.81 -9.09
N ALA A 41 20.64 -16.97 -8.49
CA ALA A 41 19.58 -17.84 -7.98
C ALA A 41 18.77 -17.15 -6.87
N THR A 42 19.46 -16.47 -5.97
CA THR A 42 18.87 -15.65 -4.90
C THR A 42 18.06 -14.49 -5.49
N TRP A 43 18.59 -13.81 -6.50
CA TRP A 43 17.90 -12.71 -7.19
C TRP A 43 16.62 -13.17 -7.90
N GLN A 44 16.66 -14.30 -8.61
CA GLN A 44 15.49 -14.89 -9.26
C GLN A 44 14.43 -15.35 -8.25
N ALA A 45 14.85 -15.97 -7.14
CA ALA A 45 13.95 -16.36 -6.06
C ALA A 45 13.29 -15.13 -5.41
N HIS A 46 14.07 -14.09 -5.13
CA HIS A 46 13.55 -12.81 -4.62
C HIS A 46 12.56 -12.17 -5.59
N GLY A 47 12.86 -12.21 -6.89
CA GLY A 47 11.98 -11.70 -7.93
C GLY A 47 10.61 -12.37 -7.95
N LYS A 48 10.57 -13.70 -7.78
CA LYS A 48 9.33 -14.48 -7.64
C LYS A 48 8.56 -14.13 -6.37
N LEU A 49 9.26 -13.88 -5.25
CA LEU A 49 8.63 -13.44 -4.00
C LEU A 49 7.93 -12.08 -4.18
N VAL A 50 8.59 -11.13 -4.84
CA VAL A 50 7.99 -9.80 -5.15
C VAL A 50 6.75 -9.96 -6.03
N ALA A 51 6.84 -10.77 -7.09
CA ALA A 51 5.69 -11.04 -7.96
C ALA A 51 4.53 -11.70 -7.21
N GLY A 52 4.81 -12.66 -6.32
CA GLY A 52 3.82 -13.32 -5.47
C GLY A 52 3.18 -12.39 -4.44
N ALA A 53 3.92 -11.36 -3.97
CA ALA A 53 3.41 -10.36 -3.05
C ALA A 53 2.32 -9.46 -3.69
N SER A 54 2.26 -9.37 -5.02
CA SER A 54 1.29 -8.53 -5.75
C SER A 54 -0.17 -8.85 -5.38
N LEU A 55 -0.50 -10.11 -5.10
CA LEU A 55 -1.85 -10.54 -4.70
C LEU A 55 -2.25 -10.06 -3.30
N TYR A 56 -1.28 -9.63 -2.48
CA TYR A 56 -1.54 -9.04 -1.17
C TYR A 56 -1.69 -7.52 -1.23
N LEU A 57 -1.38 -6.90 -2.38
CA LEU A 57 -1.55 -5.48 -2.60
C LEU A 57 -2.97 -5.21 -3.13
N PRO A 58 -3.80 -4.45 -2.40
CA PRO A 58 -5.12 -4.03 -2.86
C PRO A 58 -5.03 -3.22 -4.16
N GLY A 59 -6.10 -3.24 -4.97
CA GLY A 59 -6.18 -2.40 -6.18
C GLY A 59 -5.98 -0.90 -5.91
N SER A 60 -6.28 -0.43 -4.70
CA SER A 60 -6.02 0.96 -4.29
C SER A 60 -4.53 1.34 -4.23
N PHE A 61 -3.61 0.37 -4.34
CA PHE A 61 -2.17 0.58 -4.48
C PHE A 61 -1.77 0.83 -5.95
N ASP A 62 -2.75 0.94 -6.84
CA ASP A 62 -2.59 1.04 -8.30
C ASP A 62 -1.83 -0.19 -8.84
N ARG A 63 -0.70 0.00 -9.52
CA ARG A 63 0.04 -1.10 -10.14
C ARG A 63 1.01 -1.74 -9.14
N PRO A 64 0.82 -3.02 -8.77
CA PRO A 64 1.77 -3.71 -7.90
C PRO A 64 3.13 -3.88 -8.60
N PRO A 65 4.25 -3.89 -7.84
CA PRO A 65 5.57 -4.11 -8.42
C PRO A 65 5.65 -5.46 -9.14
N ARG A 66 6.08 -5.46 -10.39
CA ARG A 66 6.35 -6.70 -11.15
C ARG A 66 7.64 -7.36 -10.64
N ASN A 67 7.89 -8.59 -11.10
CA ASN A 67 9.15 -9.30 -10.86
C ASN A 67 10.34 -8.40 -11.25
N PRO A 68 11.13 -7.89 -10.29
CA PRO A 68 12.25 -7.03 -10.61
C PRO A 68 13.37 -7.81 -11.33
N ALA A 69 13.50 -9.12 -11.12
CA ALA A 69 14.50 -9.91 -11.83
C ALA A 69 14.28 -9.98 -13.34
N GLU A 70 13.04 -9.85 -13.79
CA GLU A 70 12.66 -9.87 -15.21
C GLU A 70 12.51 -8.46 -15.81
N LYS A 71 12.06 -7.49 -15.01
CA LYS A 71 11.55 -6.21 -15.52
C LYS A 71 12.37 -4.98 -15.13
N ILE A 72 13.30 -5.07 -14.19
CA ILE A 72 14.02 -3.90 -13.68
C ILE A 72 14.79 -3.14 -14.77
N SER A 73 15.30 -3.85 -15.77
CA SER A 73 16.02 -3.28 -16.93
C SER A 73 15.12 -3.00 -18.15
N SER A 74 13.83 -3.36 -18.10
CA SER A 74 12.91 -3.31 -19.25
C SER A 74 11.59 -2.62 -18.92
N GLY A 75 11.69 -1.36 -18.46
CA GLY A 75 10.53 -0.48 -18.29
C GLY A 75 9.83 -0.61 -16.93
N TYR A 76 10.60 -0.91 -15.87
CA TYR A 76 10.16 -0.79 -14.47
C TYR A 76 9.80 0.66 -14.17
N LYS A 77 8.59 0.90 -13.68
CA LYS A 77 8.04 2.25 -13.49
C LYS A 77 8.47 2.81 -12.13
N ALA A 78 8.49 4.13 -12.04
CA ALA A 78 8.88 4.84 -10.83
C ALA A 78 8.06 4.44 -9.58
N TRP A 79 6.78 4.17 -9.76
CA TRP A 79 5.91 3.65 -8.70
C TRP A 79 6.23 2.22 -8.28
N GLU A 80 6.63 1.37 -9.22
CA GLU A 80 7.05 0.01 -8.90
C GLU A 80 8.33 0.05 -8.05
N TYR A 81 9.30 0.92 -8.40
CA TYR A 81 10.48 1.15 -7.57
C TYR A 81 10.12 1.61 -6.16
N MET A 82 9.17 2.55 -6.02
CA MET A 82 8.75 3.04 -4.70
C MET A 82 8.16 1.94 -3.84
N TYR A 83 7.16 1.21 -4.35
CA TYR A 83 6.49 0.17 -3.57
C TYR A 83 7.38 -1.04 -3.34
N TYR A 84 8.27 -1.34 -4.29
CA TYR A 84 9.27 -2.38 -4.11
C TYR A 84 10.23 -2.01 -2.98
N VAL A 85 10.90 -0.85 -3.07
CA VAL A 85 11.95 -0.46 -2.12
C VAL A 85 11.39 0.00 -0.78
N TYR A 86 10.50 0.99 -0.75
CA TYR A 86 9.99 1.52 0.52
C TYR A 86 8.80 0.74 1.08
N GLY A 87 8.24 -0.22 0.34
CA GLY A 87 7.13 -1.07 0.79
C GLY A 87 7.62 -2.49 1.11
N LEU A 88 7.85 -3.28 0.05
CA LEU A 88 8.10 -4.72 0.13
C LEU A 88 9.47 -5.07 0.71
N LEU A 89 10.54 -4.38 0.32
CA LEU A 89 11.90 -4.72 0.77
C LEU A 89 12.06 -4.64 2.30
N VAL A 90 11.28 -3.81 2.99
CA VAL A 90 11.31 -3.75 4.46
C VAL A 90 11.00 -5.11 5.10
N GLY A 91 10.03 -5.83 4.56
CA GLY A 91 9.70 -7.18 5.02
C GLY A 91 10.55 -8.26 4.35
N LEU A 92 10.86 -8.12 3.05
CA LEU A 92 11.58 -9.17 2.32
C LEU A 92 13.08 -9.22 2.66
N LEU A 93 13.71 -8.08 2.99
CA LEU A 93 15.11 -8.06 3.45
C LEU A 93 15.26 -8.54 4.89
N TRP A 94 14.18 -8.57 5.69
CA TRP A 94 14.22 -9.10 7.06
C TRP A 94 14.89 -10.47 7.12
N ALA A 95 14.58 -11.33 6.14
CA ALA A 95 15.01 -12.72 6.11
C ALA A 95 16.45 -12.93 5.60
N ILE A 96 16.97 -12.03 4.76
CA ILE A 96 18.20 -12.28 3.98
C ILE A 96 19.31 -11.25 4.19
N GLN A 97 18.99 -10.06 4.71
CA GLN A 97 19.98 -9.01 4.93
C GLN A 97 20.56 -9.10 6.35
N LYS A 98 21.87 -8.85 6.48
CA LYS A 98 22.52 -8.82 7.79
C LYS A 98 21.94 -7.67 8.64
N PRO A 99 21.80 -7.84 9.97
CA PRO A 99 21.15 -6.85 10.84
C PRO A 99 21.70 -5.42 10.72
N LEU A 100 23.03 -5.28 10.56
CA LEU A 100 23.69 -3.98 10.39
C LEU A 100 23.12 -3.20 9.19
N TYR A 101 23.16 -3.79 7.99
CA TYR A 101 22.70 -3.15 6.76
C TYR A 101 21.16 -3.06 6.70
N TYR A 102 20.46 -3.99 7.35
CA TYR A 102 19.00 -3.94 7.45
C TYR A 102 18.55 -2.73 8.28
N GLY A 103 19.18 -2.51 9.44
CA GLY A 103 18.92 -1.35 10.29
C GLY A 103 19.20 -0.03 9.56
N HIS A 104 20.34 0.05 8.87
CA HIS A 104 20.69 1.20 8.02
C HIS A 104 19.62 1.47 6.95
N PHE A 105 19.23 0.44 6.19
CA PHE A 105 18.16 0.55 5.20
C PHE A 105 16.84 1.02 5.81
N CYS A 106 16.49 0.56 7.01
CA CYS A 106 15.28 0.98 7.70
C CYS A 106 15.27 2.47 8.05
N LYS A 107 16.43 3.10 8.35
CA LYS A 107 16.51 4.56 8.55
C LYS A 107 16.09 5.33 7.30
N LEU A 108 16.61 4.93 6.13
CA LEU A 108 16.20 5.50 4.84
C LEU A 108 14.68 5.36 4.64
N VAL A 109 14.15 4.16 4.83
CA VAL A 109 12.72 3.91 4.58
C VAL A 109 11.84 4.71 5.55
N ALA A 110 12.22 4.82 6.82
CA ALA A 110 11.49 5.61 7.81
C ALA A 110 11.39 7.08 7.38
N GLY A 111 12.53 7.69 7.03
CA GLY A 111 12.57 9.08 6.56
C GLY A 111 11.82 9.29 5.25
N ALA A 112 12.01 8.40 4.27
CA ALA A 112 11.35 8.47 2.96
C ALA A 112 9.82 8.35 3.07
N ARG A 113 9.32 7.38 3.86
CA ARG A 113 7.86 7.24 4.09
C ARG A 113 7.26 8.48 4.71
N MET A 114 7.95 9.08 5.68
CA MET A 114 7.50 10.32 6.33
C MET A 114 7.44 11.51 5.37
N ALA A 115 8.45 11.67 4.51
CA ALA A 115 8.49 12.73 3.52
C ALA A 115 7.45 12.59 2.39
N LEU A 116 6.95 11.37 2.17
CA LEU A 116 5.92 11.08 1.17
C LEU A 116 4.51 11.34 1.68
N LEU A 117 4.30 11.53 2.99
CA LEU A 117 2.97 11.85 3.53
C LEU A 117 2.48 13.20 3.00
N VAL A 118 1.20 13.28 2.62
CA VAL A 118 0.50 14.55 2.29
C VAL A 118 0.59 15.50 3.49
N GLU A 119 0.18 14.98 4.65
CA GLU A 119 0.27 15.68 5.92
C GLU A 119 1.39 15.05 6.75
N THR A 120 2.46 15.81 6.99
CA THR A 120 3.57 15.34 7.81
C THR A 120 3.42 15.87 9.24
N PRO A 121 3.14 15.01 10.25
CA PRO A 121 3.00 15.42 11.64
C PRO A 121 4.25 16.12 12.16
N VAL A 122 4.10 17.31 12.75
CA VAL A 122 5.21 18.16 13.23
C VAL A 122 6.17 17.38 14.14
N ALA A 123 5.62 16.64 15.10
CA ALA A 123 6.39 15.85 16.05
C ALA A 123 7.27 14.76 15.40
N ARG A 124 6.95 14.34 14.17
CA ARG A 124 7.69 13.31 13.44
C ARG A 124 8.69 13.88 12.42
N ARG A 125 8.66 15.19 12.16
CA ARG A 125 9.53 15.82 11.14
C ARG A 125 11.01 15.75 11.52
N GLN A 126 11.34 16.20 12.74
CA GLN A 126 12.72 16.21 13.22
C GLN A 126 13.28 14.78 13.34
N PRO A 127 12.59 13.80 13.95
CA PRO A 127 13.07 12.41 13.96
C PRO A 127 13.30 11.84 12.56
N ALA A 128 12.39 12.10 11.60
CA ALA A 128 12.57 11.63 10.23
C ALA A 128 13.79 12.27 9.55
N HIS A 129 14.02 13.57 9.79
CA HIS A 129 15.21 14.27 9.26
C HIS A 129 16.50 13.68 9.83
N THR A 130 16.55 13.48 11.16
CA THR A 130 17.70 12.87 11.83
C THR A 130 18.03 11.50 11.24
N LEU A 131 17.03 10.63 11.03
CA LEU A 131 17.26 9.31 10.41
C LEU A 131 17.84 9.40 8.99
N LEU A 132 17.45 10.40 8.20
CA LEU A 132 18.00 10.61 6.86
C LEU A 132 19.44 11.14 6.89
N VAL A 133 19.76 12.01 7.85
CA VAL A 133 21.13 12.49 8.07
C VAL A 133 22.04 11.35 8.50
N GLU A 134 21.62 10.60 9.53
CA GLU A 134 22.35 9.42 10.01
C GLU A 134 22.54 8.39 8.89
N TYR A 135 21.51 8.15 8.06
CA TYR A 135 21.64 7.26 6.90
C TYR A 135 22.78 7.69 5.96
N VAL A 136 22.91 8.99 5.67
CA VAL A 136 23.94 9.52 4.78
C VAL A 136 25.33 9.45 5.42
N GLU A 137 25.45 9.79 6.71
CA GLU A 137 26.72 9.70 7.45
C GLU A 137 27.20 8.25 7.56
N GLU A 138 26.33 7.34 8.00
CA GLU A 138 26.63 5.91 8.11
C GLU A 138 26.92 5.27 6.75
N PHE A 139 26.37 5.82 5.66
CA PHE A 139 26.69 5.35 4.31
C PHE A 139 28.19 5.52 4.00
N GLU A 140 28.79 6.62 4.44
CA GLU A 140 30.22 6.90 4.22
C GLU A 140 31.11 5.88 4.93
N GLU A 141 30.68 5.40 6.09
CA GLU A 141 31.42 4.41 6.88
C GLU A 141 31.21 2.99 6.33
N MET A 142 29.95 2.62 6.08
CA MET A 142 29.55 1.25 5.75
C MET A 142 29.86 0.85 4.31
N TYR A 143 29.61 1.74 3.33
CA TYR A 143 29.71 1.38 1.90
C TYR A 143 30.93 2.02 1.24
N TYR A 144 31.04 3.34 1.33
CA TYR A 144 32.17 4.08 0.76
C TYR A 144 33.48 3.74 1.50
N SER A 145 33.40 3.58 2.82
CA SER A 145 34.52 3.26 3.72
C SER A 145 35.73 4.19 3.54
N ARG A 146 35.50 5.43 3.08
CA ARG A 146 36.52 6.43 2.75
C ARG A 146 37.57 5.96 1.73
N ARG A 147 37.20 4.99 0.88
CA ARG A 147 38.11 4.45 -0.13
C ARG A 147 37.95 5.18 -1.45
N VAL A 148 39.05 5.66 -2.02
CA VAL A 148 39.05 6.44 -3.28
C VAL A 148 38.40 5.66 -4.43
N ASP A 149 38.62 4.34 -4.49
CA ASP A 149 38.06 3.44 -5.50
C ASP A 149 36.56 3.15 -5.32
N ARG A 150 35.93 3.63 -4.25
CA ARG A 150 34.47 3.61 -4.02
C ARG A 150 33.83 5.01 -4.02
N LEU A 151 34.58 6.07 -4.35
CA LEU A 151 34.08 7.46 -4.30
C LEU A 151 32.80 7.67 -5.14
N HIS A 152 32.64 6.94 -6.24
CA HIS A 152 31.45 6.99 -7.09
C HIS A 152 30.18 6.41 -6.44
N PHE A 153 30.28 5.74 -5.29
CA PHE A 153 29.10 5.34 -4.50
C PHE A 153 28.41 6.56 -3.88
N CYS A 154 29.18 7.62 -3.59
CA CYS A 154 28.70 8.87 -2.99
C CYS A 154 27.96 9.73 -4.03
N ARG A 155 26.83 9.24 -4.52
CA ARG A 155 26.00 9.92 -5.52
C ARG A 155 25.34 11.17 -4.91
N GLN A 156 25.13 12.20 -5.74
CA GLN A 156 24.36 13.41 -5.36
C GLN A 156 22.99 13.11 -4.74
N ALA A 157 22.39 11.96 -5.09
CA ALA A 157 21.11 11.52 -4.55
C ALA A 157 21.15 11.31 -3.04
N LEU A 158 22.28 10.89 -2.47
CA LEU A 158 22.44 10.76 -1.01
C LEU A 158 22.33 12.13 -0.35
N HIS A 159 23.05 13.13 -0.86
CA HIS A 159 22.97 14.49 -0.35
C HIS A 159 21.54 15.06 -0.42
N GLY A 160 20.78 14.73 -1.47
CA GLY A 160 19.38 15.10 -1.61
C GLY A 160 18.47 14.62 -0.46
N LEU A 161 18.82 13.52 0.22
CA LEU A 161 18.06 12.99 1.35
C LEU A 161 18.09 13.94 2.55
N VAL A 162 19.22 14.63 2.79
CA VAL A 162 19.37 15.58 3.89
C VAL A 162 18.41 16.75 3.75
N HIS A 163 18.12 17.17 2.52
CA HIS A 163 17.20 18.28 2.24
C HIS A 163 15.73 17.89 2.21
N LEU A 164 15.41 16.60 2.18
CA LEU A 164 14.06 16.09 1.95
C LEU A 164 13.05 16.62 2.98
N MET A 165 13.40 16.58 4.27
CA MET A 165 12.52 17.04 5.35
C MET A 165 12.52 18.57 5.53
N PRO A 166 13.67 19.28 5.50
CA PRO A 166 13.69 20.75 5.48
C PRO A 166 12.85 21.35 4.35
N GLU A 167 12.98 20.80 3.14
CA GLU A 167 12.19 21.25 1.98
C GLU A 167 10.71 20.91 2.12
N ASN A 168 10.39 19.74 2.69
CA ASN A 168 9.02 19.39 3.03
C ASN A 168 8.37 20.43 3.98
N VAL A 169 9.12 20.96 4.95
CA VAL A 169 8.64 22.04 5.83
C VAL A 169 8.45 23.35 5.06
N ARG A 170 9.34 23.67 4.13
CA ARG A 170 9.37 24.94 3.40
C ARG A 170 8.26 25.05 2.34
N VAL A 171 8.05 24.01 1.55
CA VAL A 171 7.17 24.03 0.36
C VAL A 171 6.21 22.84 0.28
N GLY A 172 6.12 22.04 1.34
CA GLY A 172 5.34 20.81 1.36
C GLY A 172 6.04 19.62 0.69
N PRO A 173 5.43 18.43 0.75
CA PRO A 173 5.99 17.20 0.18
C PRO A 173 6.46 17.34 -1.27
N ALA A 174 7.63 16.77 -1.57
CA ALA A 174 8.30 16.90 -2.87
C ALA A 174 7.50 16.39 -4.08
N TRP A 175 6.47 15.58 -3.83
CA TRP A 175 5.62 15.06 -4.89
C TRP A 175 4.51 16.04 -5.31
N LEU A 176 4.12 16.98 -4.45
CA LEU A 176 3.11 18.02 -4.76
C LEU A 176 3.61 19.00 -5.83
N HIS A 177 4.92 19.26 -5.85
CA HIS A 177 5.59 20.10 -6.86
C HIS A 177 6.48 19.24 -7.79
N SER A 178 6.12 17.97 -7.99
CA SER A 178 6.81 17.11 -8.94
C SER A 178 6.54 17.53 -10.38
N GLN A 179 7.46 17.18 -11.27
CA GLN A 179 7.29 17.41 -12.72
C GLN A 179 6.37 16.36 -13.37
N TRP A 180 5.76 15.43 -12.64
CA TRP A 180 5.02 14.30 -13.22
C TRP A 180 3.77 14.78 -13.97
N PRO A 181 2.95 15.69 -13.40
CA PRO A 181 1.84 16.28 -14.15
C PRO A 181 2.31 16.97 -15.43
N LEU A 182 3.47 17.63 -15.40
CA LEU A 182 4.04 18.30 -16.57
C LEU A 182 4.54 17.30 -17.62
N GLU A 183 5.27 16.26 -17.24
CA GLU A 183 5.73 15.18 -18.12
C GLU A 183 4.55 14.45 -18.78
N ASN A 184 3.52 14.12 -17.99
CA ASN A 184 2.29 13.52 -18.49
C ASN A 184 1.55 14.45 -19.46
N ALA A 185 1.48 15.75 -19.15
CA ALA A 185 0.88 16.74 -20.04
C ALA A 185 1.63 16.85 -21.37
N ILE A 186 2.98 16.88 -21.33
CA ILE A 186 3.84 16.90 -22.53
C ILE A 186 3.61 15.63 -23.36
N GLY A 187 3.60 14.44 -22.73
CA GLY A 187 3.36 13.18 -23.42
C GLY A 187 1.99 13.13 -24.09
N ASN A 188 0.94 13.55 -23.36
CA ASN A 188 -0.43 13.62 -23.89
C ASN A 188 -0.56 14.59 -25.06
N LEU A 189 0.06 15.78 -24.96
CA LEU A 189 0.04 16.77 -26.05
C LEU A 189 0.82 16.27 -27.28
N THR A 190 1.96 15.62 -27.05
CA THR A 190 2.79 15.06 -28.13
C THR A 190 2.03 13.94 -28.87
N ALA A 191 1.29 13.10 -28.15
CA ALA A 191 0.47 12.04 -28.75
C ALA A 191 -0.68 12.58 -29.63
N GLU A 192 -1.10 13.83 -29.44
CA GLU A 192 -2.14 14.48 -30.25
C GLU A 192 -1.63 15.14 -31.53
N ILE A 193 -0.30 15.20 -31.72
CA ILE A 193 0.32 15.76 -32.93
C ILE A 193 0.03 14.81 -34.09
N GLY A 194 -0.94 15.20 -34.92
CA GLY A 194 -1.36 14.42 -36.09
C GLY A 194 -0.76 14.90 -37.42
N SER A 195 -0.04 16.03 -37.42
CA SER A 195 0.55 16.60 -38.64
C SER A 195 2.06 16.42 -38.66
N HIS A 196 2.55 15.70 -39.67
CA HIS A 196 3.98 15.57 -39.93
C HIS A 196 4.58 16.79 -40.67
N SER A 197 3.77 17.58 -41.36
CA SER A 197 4.23 18.74 -42.14
C SER A 197 4.24 20.05 -41.34
N LYS A 198 3.32 20.21 -40.37
CA LYS A 198 3.22 21.41 -39.54
C LYS A 198 2.96 21.08 -38.06
N PRO A 199 3.90 20.36 -37.40
CA PRO A 199 3.70 19.86 -36.04
C PRO A 199 3.47 20.97 -35.02
N TYR A 200 4.18 22.10 -35.12
CA TYR A 200 4.05 23.22 -34.16
C TYR A 200 2.71 23.96 -34.27
N GLU A 201 2.21 24.18 -35.50
CA GLU A 201 0.90 24.79 -35.72
C GLU A 201 -0.21 23.88 -35.19
N ASN A 202 -0.11 22.57 -35.46
CA ASN A 202 -1.06 21.59 -34.95
C ASN A 202 -1.05 21.52 -33.41
N LEU A 203 0.13 21.46 -32.80
CA LEU A 203 0.28 21.46 -31.35
C LEU A 203 -0.32 22.73 -30.71
N SER A 204 -0.08 23.90 -31.31
CA SER A 204 -0.62 25.18 -30.83
C SER A 204 -2.16 25.18 -30.85
N LEU A 205 -2.76 24.65 -31.93
CA LEU A 205 -4.21 24.51 -32.05
C LEU A 205 -4.79 23.50 -31.05
N ARG A 206 -4.09 22.38 -30.80
CA ARG A 206 -4.46 21.40 -29.76
C ARG A 206 -4.44 22.02 -28.36
N GLY A 207 -3.37 22.74 -28.04
CA GLY A 207 -3.23 23.48 -26.79
C GLY A 207 -4.33 24.52 -26.59
N LEU A 208 -4.60 25.34 -27.61
CA LEU A 208 -5.68 26.33 -27.60
C LEU A 208 -7.04 25.68 -27.35
N ARG A 209 -7.34 24.58 -28.05
CA ARG A 209 -8.61 23.86 -27.88
C ARG A 209 -8.77 23.29 -26.47
N ARG A 210 -7.72 22.69 -25.90
CA ARG A 210 -7.76 22.22 -24.50
C ARG A 210 -8.00 23.36 -23.53
N ALA A 211 -7.28 24.48 -23.69
CA ALA A 211 -7.47 25.66 -22.85
C ALA A 211 -8.91 26.22 -22.93
N GLN A 212 -9.48 26.28 -24.14
CA GLN A 212 -10.86 26.70 -24.35
C GLN A 212 -11.87 25.76 -23.68
N ILE A 213 -11.69 24.44 -23.82
CA ILE A 213 -12.56 23.45 -23.15
C ILE A 213 -12.44 23.54 -21.63
N SER A 214 -11.22 23.60 -21.09
CA SER A 214 -10.99 23.77 -19.65
C SER A 214 -11.60 25.06 -19.12
N ALA A 215 -11.49 26.17 -19.86
CA ALA A 215 -12.12 27.44 -19.49
C ALA A 215 -13.65 27.34 -19.49
N LEU A 216 -14.25 26.67 -20.49
CA LEU A 216 -15.69 26.44 -20.51
C LEU A 216 -16.16 25.58 -19.33
N ILE A 217 -15.48 24.47 -19.04
CA ILE A 217 -15.77 23.61 -17.88
C ILE A 217 -15.68 24.43 -16.59
N ALA A 218 -14.63 25.24 -16.42
CA ALA A 218 -14.46 26.08 -15.23
C ALA A 218 -15.52 27.19 -15.11
N MET A 219 -16.02 27.73 -16.22
CA MET A 219 -17.08 28.75 -16.23
C MET A 219 -18.48 28.15 -15.97
N PHE A 220 -18.70 26.90 -16.37
CA PHE A 220 -20.01 26.23 -16.28
C PHE A 220 -19.89 24.81 -15.69
N PRO A 221 -19.35 24.65 -14.46
CA PRO A 221 -19.06 23.33 -13.90
C PRO A 221 -20.33 22.49 -13.73
N ASP A 222 -21.43 23.09 -13.27
CA ASP A 222 -22.70 22.38 -13.06
C ASP A 222 -23.31 21.76 -14.34
N THR A 223 -22.97 22.32 -15.51
CA THR A 223 -23.52 21.91 -16.80
C THR A 223 -22.58 20.97 -17.55
N LEU A 224 -21.26 21.16 -17.40
CA LEU A 224 -20.24 20.51 -18.21
C LEU A 224 -19.43 19.44 -17.46
N GLU A 225 -19.47 19.42 -16.13
CA GLU A 225 -18.91 18.32 -15.35
C GLU A 225 -19.96 17.23 -15.12
N ASP A 226 -19.61 16.00 -15.50
CA ASP A 226 -20.40 14.84 -15.13
C ASP A 226 -20.33 14.66 -13.60
N ARG A 227 -21.46 14.85 -12.92
CA ARG A 227 -21.55 14.57 -11.49
C ARG A 227 -21.33 13.07 -11.28
N PRO A 228 -20.43 12.65 -10.38
CA PRO A 228 -20.22 11.23 -10.11
C PRO A 228 -21.50 10.63 -9.54
N VAL A 229 -22.19 9.80 -10.34
CA VAL A 229 -23.40 9.09 -9.92
C VAL A 229 -22.99 7.78 -9.27
N LEU A 230 -23.55 7.50 -8.10
CA LEU A 230 -23.31 6.22 -7.44
C LEU A 230 -23.88 5.07 -8.29
N PRO A 231 -23.14 3.95 -8.42
CA PRO A 231 -23.61 2.83 -9.23
C PRO A 231 -24.90 2.23 -8.67
N ARG A 232 -25.65 1.55 -9.53
CA ARG A 232 -26.95 0.98 -9.17
C ARG A 232 -26.83 0.05 -7.96
N GLY A 233 -27.69 0.25 -6.97
CA GLY A 233 -27.72 -0.56 -5.74
C GLY A 233 -26.63 -0.21 -4.71
N ALA A 234 -25.86 0.85 -4.97
CA ALA A 234 -25.04 1.49 -3.94
C ALA A 234 -25.92 2.14 -2.86
N ILE A 235 -25.41 2.21 -1.63
CA ILE A 235 -26.10 2.88 -0.51
C ILE A 235 -25.11 3.84 0.13
N ASP A 236 -25.42 5.13 0.08
CA ASP A 236 -24.69 6.15 0.81
C ASP A 236 -24.99 6.02 2.32
N LEU A 237 -23.95 6.02 3.14
CA LEU A 237 -24.02 5.92 4.59
C LEU A 237 -23.71 7.26 5.28
N GLY A 238 -23.48 8.32 4.50
CA GLY A 238 -22.92 9.57 4.97
C GLY A 238 -21.42 9.46 5.25
N ASP A 239 -20.80 10.59 5.61
CA ASP A 239 -19.36 10.71 5.88
C ASP A 239 -18.46 10.15 4.76
N GLN A 240 -18.94 10.20 3.52
CA GLN A 240 -18.29 9.66 2.32
C GLN A 240 -18.13 8.12 2.28
N TYR A 241 -18.77 7.39 3.20
CA TYR A 241 -18.81 5.93 3.16
C TYR A 241 -19.94 5.45 2.24
N VAL A 242 -19.62 4.58 1.28
CA VAL A 242 -20.62 4.05 0.34
C VAL A 242 -20.56 2.54 0.27
N LEU A 243 -21.70 1.90 0.49
CA LEU A 243 -21.89 0.47 0.22
C LEU A 243 -21.98 0.21 -1.27
N LEU A 244 -21.30 -0.83 -1.74
CA LEU A 244 -21.32 -1.23 -3.14
C LEU A 244 -21.70 -2.71 -3.28
N HIS A 245 -22.20 -3.08 -4.46
CA HIS A 245 -22.43 -4.48 -4.87
C HIS A 245 -21.14 -5.31 -4.76
N PRO A 246 -21.20 -6.65 -4.69
CA PRO A 246 -22.39 -7.50 -4.71
C PRO A 246 -23.13 -7.51 -3.37
N THR A 247 -24.41 -7.81 -3.44
CA THR A 247 -25.31 -7.88 -2.28
C THR A 247 -25.87 -9.28 -2.17
N MET A 248 -25.89 -9.83 -0.95
CA MET A 248 -26.55 -11.09 -0.69
C MET A 248 -28.06 -10.94 -0.93
N ARG A 249 -28.64 -11.84 -1.74
CA ARG A 249 -30.07 -11.79 -2.10
C ARG A 249 -30.97 -12.13 -0.92
N ASN A 250 -30.61 -13.16 -0.14
CA ASN A 250 -31.43 -13.70 0.93
C ASN A 250 -30.70 -13.60 2.28
N PRO A 251 -31.37 -13.13 3.36
CA PRO A 251 -30.78 -13.10 4.70
C PRO A 251 -30.39 -14.51 5.17
N GLN A 252 -29.12 -14.66 5.59
CA GLN A 252 -28.57 -15.92 6.10
C GLN A 252 -28.40 -15.88 7.61
N ARG A 253 -28.56 -17.04 8.25
CA ARG A 253 -28.24 -17.23 9.67
C ARG A 253 -26.73 -17.20 9.87
N LEU A 254 -26.28 -16.54 10.93
CA LEU A 254 -24.87 -16.55 11.33
C LEU A 254 -24.50 -17.87 12.02
N GLY A 255 -23.25 -18.29 11.86
CA GLY A 255 -22.69 -19.40 12.62
C GLY A 255 -22.39 -19.00 14.06
N ASN A 256 -22.24 -19.97 14.96
CA ASN A 256 -22.16 -19.73 16.41
C ASN A 256 -21.11 -18.67 16.80
N ILE A 257 -19.88 -18.76 16.26
CA ILE A 257 -18.79 -17.82 16.59
C ILE A 257 -19.15 -16.38 16.18
N ASP A 258 -19.66 -16.21 14.97
CA ASP A 258 -20.05 -14.91 14.45
C ASP A 258 -21.28 -14.34 15.19
N SER A 259 -22.23 -15.21 15.58
CA SER A 259 -23.39 -14.82 16.39
C SER A 259 -22.96 -14.33 17.78
N THR A 260 -22.03 -15.00 18.44
CA THR A 260 -21.50 -14.58 19.75
C THR A 260 -20.84 -13.21 19.67
N ALA A 261 -20.01 -12.96 18.64
CA ALA A 261 -19.36 -11.67 18.46
C ALA A 261 -20.37 -10.54 18.19
N LEU A 262 -21.44 -10.81 17.44
CA LEU A 262 -22.50 -9.84 17.21
C LEU A 262 -23.30 -9.55 18.48
N ILE A 263 -23.69 -10.58 19.23
CA ILE A 263 -24.43 -10.42 20.50
C ILE A 263 -23.58 -9.61 21.49
N ALA A 264 -22.29 -9.93 21.64
CA ALA A 264 -21.40 -9.18 22.53
C ALA A 264 -21.30 -7.69 22.15
N PHE A 265 -21.29 -7.37 20.86
CA PHE A 265 -21.32 -5.99 20.39
C PHE A 265 -22.66 -5.29 20.73
N LEU A 266 -23.79 -5.97 20.49
CA LEU A 266 -25.11 -5.42 20.79
C LEU A 266 -25.30 -5.18 22.29
N ASP A 267 -24.89 -6.13 23.12
CA ASP A 267 -24.91 -6.01 24.58
C ASP A 267 -24.07 -4.81 25.05
N ALA A 268 -22.90 -4.60 24.46
CA ALA A 268 -22.05 -3.44 24.74
C ALA A 268 -22.68 -2.10 24.31
N GLN A 269 -23.57 -2.11 23.31
CA GLN A 269 -24.36 -0.95 22.91
C GLN A 269 -25.67 -0.81 23.72
N GLY A 270 -25.93 -1.71 24.67
CA GLY A 270 -27.15 -1.72 25.48
C GLY A 270 -28.40 -2.23 24.73
N ILE A 271 -28.24 -2.87 23.57
CA ILE A 271 -29.31 -3.42 22.76
C ILE A 271 -29.62 -4.84 23.24
N ARG A 272 -30.84 -5.07 23.74
CA ARG A 272 -31.23 -6.38 24.28
C ARG A 272 -31.49 -7.36 23.15
N SER A 273 -30.85 -8.52 23.21
CA SER A 273 -31.11 -9.65 22.31
C SER A 273 -31.90 -10.77 23.03
N PRO A 274 -32.79 -11.50 22.34
CA PRO A 274 -33.58 -12.56 22.97
C PRO A 274 -32.72 -13.78 23.32
N PRO A 275 -33.12 -14.57 24.34
CA PRO A 275 -32.43 -15.82 24.65
C PRO A 275 -32.46 -16.76 23.44
N HIS A 276 -31.31 -17.40 23.13
CA HIS A 276 -31.16 -18.33 22.00
C HIS A 276 -31.44 -17.74 20.61
N TRP A 277 -31.38 -16.43 20.46
CA TRP A 277 -31.54 -15.78 19.18
C TRP A 277 -30.38 -16.12 18.23
N ILE A 278 -30.74 -16.45 16.99
CA ILE A 278 -29.80 -16.72 15.90
C ILE A 278 -29.95 -15.59 14.89
N PRO A 279 -29.01 -14.63 14.86
CA PRO A 279 -29.16 -13.44 14.04
C PRO A 279 -29.19 -13.77 12.54
N ARG A 280 -30.05 -13.06 11.79
CA ARG A 280 -30.11 -13.13 10.32
C ARG A 280 -29.56 -11.86 9.72
N ILE A 281 -28.69 -12.00 8.73
CA ILE A 281 -27.95 -10.88 8.15
C ILE A 281 -27.87 -10.93 6.64
N ILE A 282 -27.71 -9.76 6.03
CA ILE A 282 -27.40 -9.59 4.61
C ILE A 282 -25.95 -9.11 4.50
N LYS A 283 -25.13 -9.86 3.75
CA LYS A 283 -23.74 -9.47 3.46
C LYS A 283 -23.68 -8.52 2.27
N ARG A 284 -22.79 -7.53 2.36
CA ARG A 284 -22.40 -6.65 1.24
C ARG A 284 -20.93 -6.90 0.91
N GLY A 285 -20.60 -6.90 -0.37
CA GLY A 285 -19.29 -7.31 -0.86
C GLY A 285 -18.22 -6.23 -0.77
N ARG A 286 -18.60 -4.95 -0.92
CA ARG A 286 -17.70 -3.80 -1.07
C ARG A 286 -18.15 -2.59 -0.22
N LEU A 287 -17.17 -1.83 0.28
CA LEU A 287 -17.35 -0.56 0.98
C LEU A 287 -16.32 0.43 0.44
N ARG A 288 -16.78 1.55 -0.15
CA ARG A 288 -15.95 2.72 -0.43
C ARG A 288 -15.74 3.49 0.87
N LEU A 289 -14.47 3.80 1.15
CA LEU A 289 -14.03 4.61 2.28
C LEU A 289 -13.94 6.10 1.88
N PRO A 290 -13.81 7.03 2.83
CA PRO A 290 -13.73 8.47 2.53
C PRO A 290 -12.55 8.82 1.61
N GLY A 291 -11.42 8.15 1.74
CA GLY A 291 -10.26 8.32 0.85
C GLY A 291 -10.39 7.65 -0.52
N GLY A 292 -11.61 7.34 -0.98
CA GLY A 292 -11.88 6.68 -2.27
C GLY A 292 -11.58 5.18 -2.32
N GLN A 293 -10.73 4.65 -1.43
CA GLN A 293 -10.37 3.24 -1.40
C GLN A 293 -11.61 2.33 -1.26
N VAL A 294 -11.65 1.26 -2.04
CA VAL A 294 -12.69 0.24 -1.90
C VAL A 294 -12.17 -0.96 -1.10
N ALA A 295 -12.68 -1.10 0.12
CA ALA A 295 -12.47 -2.30 0.93
C ALA A 295 -13.42 -3.41 0.44
N ARG A 296 -12.90 -4.59 0.13
CA ARG A 296 -13.72 -5.79 -0.17
C ARG A 296 -13.96 -6.60 1.12
N THR A 297 -14.65 -7.72 1.00
CA THR A 297 -14.94 -8.63 2.12
C THR A 297 -14.43 -10.03 1.83
N ALA A 298 -14.05 -10.74 2.89
CA ALA A 298 -13.64 -12.14 2.81
C ALA A 298 -14.70 -13.03 2.14
N TRP A 299 -15.99 -12.67 2.22
CA TRP A 299 -17.08 -13.45 1.63
C TRP A 299 -16.88 -13.73 0.13
N LYS A 300 -16.59 -12.69 -0.67
CA LYS A 300 -16.40 -12.85 -2.12
C LYS A 300 -14.96 -13.15 -2.49
N GLU A 301 -14.00 -12.55 -1.81
CA GLU A 301 -12.59 -12.82 -2.07
C GLU A 301 -12.20 -14.28 -1.76
N CYS A 302 -12.56 -14.83 -0.59
CA CYS A 302 -12.27 -16.23 -0.27
C CYS A 302 -13.05 -17.22 -1.17
N ALA A 303 -14.19 -16.80 -1.74
CA ALA A 303 -14.89 -17.60 -2.74
C ALA A 303 -14.12 -17.63 -4.07
N GLY A 304 -13.56 -16.48 -4.49
CA GLY A 304 -12.68 -16.40 -5.66
C GLY A 304 -11.39 -17.21 -5.49
N GLU A 305 -10.73 -17.09 -4.33
CA GLU A 305 -9.51 -17.85 -4.00
C GLU A 305 -9.76 -19.37 -4.07
N ARG A 306 -10.89 -19.86 -3.52
CA ARG A 306 -11.27 -21.29 -3.59
C ARG A 306 -11.55 -21.78 -5.01
N ARG A 307 -11.89 -20.88 -5.94
CA ARG A 307 -12.06 -21.19 -7.37
C ARG A 307 -10.75 -21.09 -8.15
N GLY A 308 -9.62 -20.83 -7.48
CA GLY A 308 -8.32 -20.66 -8.13
C GLY A 308 -8.15 -19.32 -8.87
N ARG A 309 -9.03 -18.34 -8.67
CA ARG A 309 -8.88 -17.01 -9.27
C ARG A 309 -7.76 -16.23 -8.55
N PRO A 310 -6.90 -15.49 -9.26
CA PRO A 310 -5.95 -14.58 -8.63
C PRO A 310 -6.72 -13.41 -7.99
N VAL A 311 -6.76 -13.36 -6.66
CA VAL A 311 -7.49 -12.32 -5.92
C VAL A 311 -6.51 -11.35 -5.28
N HIS A 312 -6.56 -10.08 -5.73
CA HIS A 312 -5.89 -8.97 -5.05
C HIS A 312 -6.64 -8.64 -3.76
N ARG A 313 -6.02 -8.95 -2.62
CA ARG A 313 -6.65 -8.86 -1.30
C ARG A 313 -6.82 -7.41 -0.88
N SER A 314 -8.07 -6.97 -0.84
CA SER A 314 -8.49 -5.64 -0.35
C SER A 314 -9.43 -5.74 0.86
N ARG A 315 -9.46 -6.91 1.51
CA ARG A 315 -10.20 -7.19 2.75
C ARG A 315 -9.46 -6.84 4.04
N MET A 316 -8.18 -6.46 3.95
CA MET A 316 -7.35 -6.10 5.09
C MET A 316 -7.48 -4.61 5.35
N VAL A 317 -7.86 -4.24 6.58
CA VAL A 317 -8.19 -2.87 6.93
C VAL A 317 -7.52 -2.43 8.23
N LYS A 318 -7.26 -1.12 8.31
CA LYS A 318 -6.89 -0.44 9.55
C LYS A 318 -8.14 0.13 10.20
N VAL A 319 -8.34 -0.15 11.49
CA VAL A 319 -9.46 0.34 12.28
C VAL A 319 -8.96 1.49 13.17
N ARG A 320 -9.80 2.51 13.38
CA ARG A 320 -9.52 3.62 14.30
C ARG A 320 -9.28 3.05 15.70
N GLY A 321 -8.16 3.42 16.34
CA GLY A 321 -7.78 2.86 17.66
C GLY A 321 -6.67 1.80 17.65
N SER A 322 -5.94 1.65 16.53
CA SER A 322 -4.69 0.84 16.39
C SER A 322 -4.86 -0.66 16.13
N SER A 323 -6.07 -1.18 15.95
CA SER A 323 -6.26 -2.58 15.59
C SER A 323 -6.29 -2.79 14.06
N LEU A 324 -5.66 -3.88 13.61
CA LEU A 324 -5.66 -4.34 12.23
C LEU A 324 -6.64 -5.51 12.11
N GLY A 325 -7.48 -5.53 11.07
CA GLY A 325 -8.53 -6.54 10.94
C GLY A 325 -8.79 -7.04 9.52
N SER A 326 -9.27 -8.27 9.39
CA SER A 326 -9.82 -8.89 8.16
C SER A 326 -11.34 -8.87 8.22
N ARG A 327 -12.04 -8.35 7.20
CA ARG A 327 -13.47 -8.00 7.31
C ARG A 327 -14.48 -8.90 6.57
N SER A 328 -15.66 -9.07 7.16
CA SER A 328 -16.95 -9.50 6.60
C SER A 328 -18.06 -8.54 7.06
N ARG A 329 -18.92 -7.99 6.19
CA ARG A 329 -19.96 -7.01 6.63
C ARG A 329 -21.31 -7.67 6.89
N LEU A 330 -22.04 -7.20 7.91
CA LEU A 330 -23.39 -7.61 8.30
C LEU A 330 -24.35 -6.40 8.25
N ARG A 331 -25.52 -6.58 7.64
CA ARG A 331 -26.69 -5.68 7.82
C ARG A 331 -27.80 -6.50 8.48
N MET A 332 -28.28 -6.06 9.63
CA MET A 332 -29.51 -6.59 10.23
C MET A 332 -30.71 -5.97 9.53
N ARG A 333 -31.76 -6.77 9.37
CA ARG A 333 -33.10 -6.34 8.97
C ARG A 333 -34.07 -7.18 9.75
N GLU A 334 -35.05 -6.52 10.38
CA GLU A 334 -36.26 -7.06 11.03
C GLU A 334 -36.26 -8.58 11.16
N ASP A 335 -35.53 -9.12 12.14
CA ASP A 335 -35.61 -10.54 12.51
C ASP A 335 -36.46 -10.75 13.76
N GLY A 336 -37.25 -9.74 14.14
CA GLY A 336 -38.21 -9.79 15.24
C GLY A 336 -37.58 -9.98 16.62
N GLY A 337 -36.25 -9.84 16.74
CA GLY A 337 -35.51 -10.10 17.98
C GLY A 337 -34.90 -8.87 18.65
N THR A 338 -34.67 -7.77 17.93
CA THR A 338 -34.02 -6.57 18.47
C THR A 338 -34.90 -5.36 18.26
N ASP A 339 -34.77 -4.34 19.12
CA ASP A 339 -35.42 -3.04 18.93
C ASP A 339 -35.07 -2.51 17.51
N ASP A 340 -36.05 -1.99 16.76
CA ASP A 340 -36.02 -1.63 15.32
C ASP A 340 -34.85 -0.72 14.87
N VAL A 341 -33.61 -1.20 14.93
CA VAL A 341 -32.40 -0.45 14.58
C VAL A 341 -31.68 -1.13 13.42
N ASP A 342 -31.77 -0.51 12.25
CA ASP A 342 -31.05 -0.91 11.04
C ASP A 342 -29.56 -0.54 11.20
N MET A 343 -28.75 -1.45 11.73
CA MET A 343 -27.31 -1.24 11.91
C MET A 343 -26.50 -1.71 10.70
N THR A 344 -25.38 -1.01 10.50
CA THR A 344 -24.43 -1.25 9.42
C THR A 344 -23.08 -1.61 10.05
N LEU A 345 -22.75 -2.89 10.08
CA LEU A 345 -21.68 -3.41 10.93
C LEU A 345 -20.64 -4.21 10.14
N ALA A 346 -19.39 -4.19 10.58
CA ALA A 346 -18.31 -5.00 10.05
C ALA A 346 -17.87 -6.04 11.09
N MET A 347 -18.02 -7.31 10.75
CA MET A 347 -17.36 -8.42 11.41
C MET A 347 -15.89 -8.45 11.00
N VAL A 348 -14.96 -8.47 11.95
CA VAL A 348 -13.52 -8.47 11.71
C VAL A 348 -12.80 -9.58 12.48
N SER A 349 -11.65 -10.01 11.98
CA SER A 349 -10.68 -10.84 12.71
C SER A 349 -9.39 -10.06 12.87
N LYS A 350 -8.88 -9.95 14.10
CA LYS A 350 -7.72 -9.11 14.41
C LYS A 350 -6.39 -9.79 14.08
N PHE A 351 -5.39 -8.94 13.85
CA PHE A 351 -3.99 -9.33 14.02
C PHE A 351 -3.53 -8.95 15.42
N THR A 352 -2.51 -9.65 15.93
CA THR A 352 -1.83 -9.26 17.17
C THR A 352 -1.24 -7.86 17.03
N ALA A 353 -0.93 -7.22 18.17
CA ALA A 353 -0.09 -6.03 18.16
C ALA A 353 1.25 -6.33 17.44
N PRO A 354 1.86 -5.34 16.77
CA PRO A 354 3.17 -5.49 16.16
C PRO A 354 4.22 -5.89 17.19
N ASP A 355 5.17 -6.74 16.78
CA ASP A 355 6.29 -7.15 17.63
C ASP A 355 7.16 -5.93 17.99
N ALA A 356 7.22 -5.59 19.29
CA ALA A 356 7.90 -4.40 19.77
C ALA A 356 9.43 -4.42 19.54
N ALA A 357 10.05 -5.61 19.51
CA ALA A 357 11.48 -5.73 19.23
C ALA A 357 11.76 -5.45 17.75
N ILE A 358 10.98 -6.04 16.85
CA ILE A 358 11.09 -5.80 15.39
C ILE A 358 10.81 -4.33 15.06
N VAL A 359 9.80 -3.74 15.68
CA VAL A 359 9.48 -2.31 15.51
C VAL A 359 10.65 -1.43 15.92
N ARG A 360 11.30 -1.73 17.05
CA ARG A 360 12.47 -0.96 17.52
C ARG A 360 13.68 -1.13 16.61
N GLU A 361 14.00 -2.37 16.22
CA GLU A 361 15.15 -2.67 15.34
C GLU A 361 14.98 -2.04 13.95
N SER A 362 13.75 -1.97 13.44
CA SER A 362 13.43 -1.43 12.11
C SER A 362 13.06 0.06 12.12
N TYR A 363 13.31 0.78 13.21
CA TYR A 363 12.94 2.21 13.35
C TYR A 363 11.45 2.49 13.02
N GLY A 364 10.58 1.54 13.34
CA GLY A 364 9.14 1.61 13.10
C GLY A 364 8.70 1.32 11.67
N THR A 365 9.60 0.86 10.79
CA THR A 365 9.27 0.57 9.38
C THR A 365 8.65 -0.80 9.18
N LEU A 366 9.06 -1.82 9.96
CA LEU A 366 8.52 -3.17 9.89
C LEU A 366 7.53 -3.42 11.03
N LEU A 367 6.24 -3.48 10.69
CA LEU A 367 5.17 -3.82 11.63
C LEU A 367 4.76 -5.28 11.46
N ALA A 368 5.49 -6.19 12.10
CA ALA A 368 5.24 -7.63 12.03
C ALA A 368 4.13 -8.07 13.00
N CYS A 369 3.07 -8.68 12.49
CA CYS A 369 1.89 -9.10 13.25
C CYS A 369 1.50 -10.55 12.92
N ARG A 370 0.77 -11.23 13.82
CA ARG A 370 0.23 -12.58 13.59
C ARG A 370 -1.28 -12.54 13.41
N TYR A 371 -1.79 -13.26 12.41
CA TYR A 371 -3.24 -13.36 12.19
C TYR A 371 -3.88 -14.29 13.22
N GLN A 372 -4.91 -13.82 13.93
CA GLN A 372 -5.55 -14.58 15.01
C GLN A 372 -6.83 -15.31 14.58
N GLY A 373 -7.27 -15.16 13.32
CA GLY A 373 -8.39 -15.90 12.76
C GLY A 373 -9.68 -15.78 13.56
N GLU A 374 -10.38 -16.90 13.72
CA GLU A 374 -11.71 -16.96 14.37
C GLU A 374 -11.66 -16.65 15.86
N ALA A 375 -10.53 -16.88 16.53
CA ALA A 375 -10.37 -16.62 17.97
C ALA A 375 -10.42 -15.13 18.33
N SER A 376 -10.27 -14.24 17.34
CA SER A 376 -10.26 -12.78 17.50
C SER A 376 -11.47 -12.10 16.85
N ARG A 377 -12.53 -12.86 16.59
CA ARG A 377 -13.72 -12.38 15.90
C ARG A 377 -14.41 -11.28 16.72
N GLU A 378 -14.61 -10.12 16.10
CA GLU A 378 -15.25 -8.94 16.71
C GLU A 378 -16.16 -8.25 15.70
N VAL A 379 -17.19 -7.55 16.19
CA VAL A 379 -18.02 -6.66 15.37
C VAL A 379 -17.70 -5.20 15.71
N ILE A 380 -17.56 -4.37 14.68
CA ILE A 380 -17.32 -2.93 14.77
C ILE A 380 -18.33 -2.17 13.89
N ASP A 381 -18.50 -0.86 14.14
CA ASP A 381 -19.17 0.00 13.17
C ASP A 381 -18.30 0.13 11.90
N VAL A 382 -18.92 0.12 10.71
CA VAL A 382 -18.14 0.22 9.46
C VAL A 382 -17.39 1.54 9.32
N LYS A 383 -17.86 2.61 9.97
CA LYS A 383 -17.23 3.93 9.98
C LYS A 383 -15.98 3.99 10.87
N GLU A 384 -15.72 2.95 11.67
CA GLU A 384 -14.43 2.79 12.34
C GLU A 384 -13.31 2.37 11.40
N ILE A 385 -13.63 1.90 10.19
CA ILE A 385 -12.64 1.53 9.19
C ILE A 385 -12.01 2.79 8.60
N ALA A 386 -10.71 2.94 8.83
CA ALA A 386 -9.94 4.12 8.41
C ALA A 386 -9.39 3.98 6.98
N SER A 387 -8.78 2.84 6.66
CA SER A 387 -8.12 2.62 5.37
C SER A 387 -7.99 1.14 5.02
N VAL A 388 -7.78 0.87 3.72
CA VAL A 388 -7.35 -0.44 3.22
C VAL A 388 -5.82 -0.49 3.25
N ILE A 389 -5.29 -1.60 3.75
CA ILE A 389 -3.86 -1.85 3.89
C ILE A 389 -3.50 -3.18 3.23
N ALA A 390 -2.22 -3.40 2.96
CA ALA A 390 -1.69 -4.70 2.60
C ALA A 390 -1.13 -5.41 3.83
N MET A 391 -1.43 -6.70 3.96
CA MET A 391 -0.82 -7.61 4.94
C MET A 391 -0.06 -8.68 4.17
N VAL A 392 1.25 -8.49 4.02
CA VAL A 392 2.11 -9.35 3.18
C VAL A 392 2.79 -10.38 4.08
N PRO A 393 2.90 -11.67 3.68
CA PRO A 393 3.59 -12.67 4.49
C PRO A 393 5.02 -12.22 4.78
N LEU A 394 5.45 -12.35 6.04
CA LEU A 394 6.79 -12.00 6.47
C LEU A 394 7.66 -13.26 6.49
N PRO A 395 8.62 -13.43 5.56
CA PRO A 395 9.52 -14.57 5.59
C PRO A 395 10.35 -14.57 6.89
N PRO A 396 10.60 -15.73 7.51
CA PRO A 396 11.45 -15.82 8.69
C PRO A 396 12.91 -15.54 8.34
N ARG A 397 13.65 -14.95 9.28
CA ARG A 397 15.12 -14.99 9.29
C ARG A 397 15.61 -16.42 9.32
N ARG A 398 16.84 -16.62 8.87
CA ARG A 398 17.50 -17.92 8.93
C ARG A 398 17.44 -18.53 10.34
N GLU A 399 17.80 -17.75 11.35
CA GLU A 399 17.76 -18.16 12.76
C GLU A 399 16.33 -18.51 13.22
N GLU A 400 15.34 -17.72 12.80
CA GLU A 400 13.92 -17.99 13.09
C GLU A 400 13.41 -19.25 12.38
N ALA A 401 13.92 -19.56 11.19
CA ALA A 401 13.56 -20.74 10.42
C ALA A 401 14.22 -22.03 10.95
N GLU A 402 15.43 -21.91 11.53
CA GLU A 402 16.18 -23.00 12.15
C GLU A 402 15.71 -23.32 13.58
N ASP A 403 14.88 -22.45 14.20
CA ASP A 403 14.26 -22.69 15.50
C ASP A 403 13.37 -23.96 15.48
N PRO A 404 13.59 -24.94 16.39
CA PRO A 404 12.74 -26.12 16.49
C PRO A 404 11.23 -25.82 16.65
N ARG A 405 10.88 -24.63 17.14
CA ARG A 405 9.50 -24.15 17.33
C ARG A 405 9.04 -23.18 16.25
N ALA A 406 9.76 -23.07 15.13
CA ALA A 406 9.47 -22.09 14.07
C ALA A 406 8.02 -22.14 13.55
N ALA A 407 7.48 -23.35 13.39
CA ALA A 407 6.11 -23.55 12.93
C ALA A 407 5.05 -22.99 13.90
N GLU A 408 5.34 -22.97 15.20
CA GLU A 408 4.45 -22.42 16.23
C GLU A 408 4.64 -20.90 16.36
N LEU A 409 5.91 -20.44 16.38
CA LEU A 409 6.26 -19.07 16.71
C LEU A 409 6.09 -18.09 15.53
N TYR A 410 6.43 -18.54 14.31
CA TYR A 410 6.54 -17.66 13.14
C TYR A 410 5.55 -17.99 12.02
N SER A 411 4.65 -18.97 12.21
CA SER A 411 3.55 -19.19 11.27
C SER A 411 2.54 -18.05 11.29
N ASN A 412 1.85 -17.85 10.16
CA ASN A 412 0.83 -16.80 10.00
C ASN A 412 1.34 -15.39 10.36
N ARG A 413 2.63 -15.13 10.17
CA ARG A 413 3.23 -13.81 10.37
C ARG A 413 3.16 -13.00 9.08
N PHE A 414 2.66 -11.78 9.21
CA PHE A 414 2.50 -10.83 8.14
C PHE A 414 3.11 -9.50 8.55
N PHE A 415 3.47 -8.67 7.59
CA PHE A 415 3.84 -7.29 7.85
C PHE A 415 2.87 -6.32 7.18
N VAL A 416 2.65 -5.19 7.86
CA VAL A 416 1.80 -4.11 7.35
C VAL A 416 2.54 -3.36 6.26
N MET A 417 1.84 -3.13 5.16
CA MET A 417 2.26 -2.18 4.14
C MET A 417 1.08 -1.24 3.85
N GLU A 418 1.29 0.04 4.15
CA GLU A 418 0.34 1.10 3.84
C GLU A 418 0.60 1.67 2.45
N ARG A 419 -0.44 2.26 1.86
CA ARG A 419 -0.30 3.01 0.61
C ARG A 419 0.66 4.16 0.86
N LEU A 420 1.71 4.27 0.03
CA LEU A 420 2.66 5.37 0.15
C LEU A 420 1.94 6.67 -0.24
N GLY A 421 2.21 7.77 0.48
CA GLY A 421 1.43 9.02 0.46
C GLY A 421 1.41 9.82 -0.85
N PHE A 422 1.75 9.19 -1.97
CA PHE A 422 1.41 9.71 -3.29
C PHE A 422 -0.09 9.51 -3.53
N ASP A 423 -0.89 10.41 -2.97
CA ASP A 423 -2.31 10.46 -3.28
C ASP A 423 -2.56 11.41 -4.43
N SER A 424 -2.44 10.89 -5.66
CA SER A 424 -2.97 11.56 -6.84
C SER A 424 -4.44 11.24 -7.09
N SER A 425 -5.11 10.46 -6.24
CA SER A 425 -6.55 10.19 -6.43
C SER A 425 -7.40 11.43 -6.19
N CYS A 426 -6.90 12.38 -5.40
CA CYS A 426 -7.46 13.73 -5.30
C CYS A 426 -7.07 14.65 -6.49
N ILE A 427 -6.03 14.29 -7.26
CA ILE A 427 -5.57 15.03 -8.45
C ILE A 427 -6.06 14.30 -9.70
N GLY A 428 -7.31 14.52 -10.07
CA GLY A 428 -7.80 14.22 -11.41
C GLY A 428 -8.58 12.91 -11.61
N ARG A 429 -9.39 12.51 -10.62
CA ARG A 429 -10.62 11.67 -10.67
C ARG A 429 -10.57 10.46 -9.74
N GLU A 430 -11.71 10.24 -9.06
CA GLU A 430 -12.05 9.02 -8.34
C GLU A 430 -11.79 7.78 -9.21
N GLU A 431 -11.42 6.65 -8.60
CA GLU A 431 -11.36 5.36 -9.28
C GLU A 431 -12.66 5.16 -10.10
N ASN A 432 -12.54 5.08 -11.43
CA ASN A 432 -13.68 4.81 -12.31
C ASN A 432 -14.20 3.40 -12.01
N LEU A 433 -15.17 3.30 -11.10
CA LEU A 433 -15.82 2.05 -10.67
C LEU A 433 -16.50 1.29 -11.83
N ALA A 434 -16.76 1.96 -12.96
CA ALA A 434 -17.37 1.39 -14.15
C ALA A 434 -16.43 0.45 -14.95
N HIS A 435 -15.10 0.55 -14.81
CA HIS A 435 -14.17 -0.31 -15.56
C HIS A 435 -13.90 -1.68 -14.92
N GLU A 436 -14.48 -1.96 -13.75
CA GLU A 436 -14.43 -3.31 -13.14
C GLU A 436 -15.70 -4.14 -13.42
N GLU A 437 -16.74 -3.59 -14.07
CA GLU A 437 -17.99 -4.32 -14.33
C GLU A 437 -17.89 -5.31 -15.51
N ASP A 438 -16.89 -5.16 -16.39
CA ASP A 438 -16.77 -5.98 -17.62
C ASP A 438 -16.03 -7.32 -17.45
N SER A 439 -15.65 -7.74 -16.23
CA SER A 439 -14.95 -9.03 -16.03
C SER A 439 -15.70 -10.06 -15.18
N ASP A 440 -16.91 -9.75 -14.71
CA ASP A 440 -17.69 -10.65 -13.84
C ASP A 440 -19.03 -11.11 -14.47
N GLU A 441 -19.31 -10.75 -15.73
CA GLU A 441 -20.31 -11.44 -16.55
C GLU A 441 -19.63 -12.59 -17.32
N ASP A 442 -19.56 -13.74 -16.68
CA ASP A 442 -19.65 -15.05 -17.33
C ASP A 442 -20.17 -16.04 -16.28
N GLU A 443 -21.42 -16.46 -16.52
CA GLU A 443 -22.29 -17.50 -15.91
C GLU A 443 -21.90 -18.17 -14.56
#